data_AF-A0A811PUJ7-F1
#
_entry.id   AF-A0A811PUJ7-F1
#
_cell.length_a   1.000
_cell.length_b   1.000
_cell.length_c   1.000
_cell.angle_alpha   90.00
_cell.angle_beta   90.00
_cell.angle_gamma   90.00
#
_symmetry.space_group_name_H-M   'P 1'
#
loop_
_entity.id
_entity.type
_entity.pdbx_description
1 polymer ?
#
loop_
_entity_poly.entity_id
_entity_poly.type
_entity_poly.pdbx_seq_one_letter_code
_entity_poly.pdbx_strand_id
1 'polypeptide(L)'
;MESIAAAPVEDVQVSKTPAEIVAQVLPKSKFLQNIGLQLAAPKRSSKAINDARVIELEIEVAAGKQDKEELKDEMETLKKKVEESENERCRLLEETEQLKKAQDELKKAQDETNAFFHRMFSKE
;
A
#
# COMPACT_ATOMS: atom_id res chain seq x y z
N MET A 1 -90.00 -30.99 10.74
CA MET A 1 -88.75 -30.22 10.88
C MET A 1 -88.80 -29.55 12.24
N GLU A 2 -87.71 -29.65 13.02
CA GLU A 2 -87.29 -28.81 14.16
C GLU A 2 -86.53 -29.71 15.15
N SER A 3 -85.21 -29.83 15.03
CA SER A 3 -84.10 -28.93 15.42
C SER A 3 -83.51 -29.38 16.75
N ILE A 4 -82.30 -29.94 16.64
CA ILE A 4 -81.55 -30.61 17.69
C ILE A 4 -80.74 -29.54 18.42
N ALA A 5 -80.99 -29.34 19.72
CA ALA A 5 -80.07 -28.61 20.59
C ALA A 5 -79.16 -29.62 21.28
N ALA A 6 -78.04 -29.96 20.63
CA ALA A 6 -76.96 -30.68 21.28
C ALA A 6 -76.23 -29.72 22.24
N ALA A 7 -76.05 -30.17 23.49
CA ALA A 7 -75.27 -29.48 24.49
C ALA A 7 -73.81 -29.25 24.01
N PRO A 8 -73.11 -28.22 24.50
CA PRO A 8 -71.73 -28.00 24.14
C PRO A 8 -70.88 -29.13 24.72
N VAL A 9 -70.30 -29.94 23.84
CA VAL A 9 -69.29 -30.94 24.19
C VAL A 9 -68.06 -30.18 24.69
N GLU A 10 -67.62 -30.55 25.88
CA GLU A 10 -66.42 -30.07 26.56
C GLU A 10 -65.24 -29.95 25.61
N ASP A 11 -64.42 -28.91 25.83
CA ASP A 11 -63.10 -28.76 25.22
C ASP A 11 -62.29 -30.05 25.38
N VAL A 12 -62.32 -30.90 24.34
CA VAL A 12 -61.43 -32.03 24.21
C VAL A 12 -60.05 -31.45 23.95
N GLN A 13 -59.32 -31.25 25.04
CA GLN A 13 -57.89 -31.00 25.01
C GLN A 13 -57.26 -32.14 24.23
N VAL A 14 -56.93 -31.88 22.95
CA VAL A 14 -56.28 -32.84 22.06
C VAL A 14 -54.96 -33.21 22.70
N SER A 15 -54.95 -34.35 23.37
CA SER A 15 -53.77 -34.89 24.04
C SER A 15 -52.76 -35.20 22.94
N LYS A 16 -51.80 -34.30 22.75
CA LYS A 16 -50.71 -34.49 21.79
C LYS A 16 -50.05 -35.83 22.06
N THR A 17 -49.86 -36.61 21.01
CA THR A 17 -49.17 -37.89 21.13
C THR A 17 -47.71 -37.65 21.50
N PRO A 18 -47.05 -38.60 22.19
CA PRO A 18 -45.62 -38.48 22.50
C PRO A 18 -44.76 -38.22 21.25
N ALA A 19 -45.15 -38.77 20.10
CA ALA A 19 -44.47 -38.54 18.82
C ALA A 19 -44.55 -37.08 18.36
N GLU A 20 -45.71 -36.43 18.50
CA GLU A 20 -45.88 -35.01 18.15
C GLU A 20 -45.10 -34.09 19.11
N ILE A 21 -45.04 -34.45 20.38
CA ILE A 21 -44.23 -33.71 21.37
C ILE A 21 -42.75 -33.79 20.98
N VAL A 22 -42.26 -34.99 20.64
CA VAL A 22 -40.89 -35.18 20.17
C VAL A 22 -40.65 -34.39 18.88
N ALA A 23 -41.55 -34.47 17.90
CA ALA A 23 -41.44 -33.73 16.65
C ALA A 23 -41.42 -32.20 16.85
N GLN A 24 -42.09 -31.68 17.87
CA GLN A 24 -42.07 -30.25 18.20
C GLN A 24 -40.76 -29.79 18.87
N VAL A 25 -40.15 -30.67 19.68
CA VAL A 25 -38.95 -30.33 20.47
C VAL A 25 -37.66 -30.65 19.71
N LEU A 26 -37.66 -31.68 18.88
CA LEU A 26 -36.48 -32.15 18.14
C LEU A 26 -35.79 -31.05 17.31
N PRO A 27 -36.52 -30.19 16.53
CA PRO A 27 -35.89 -29.11 15.77
C PRO A 27 -35.31 -27.99 16.64
N LYS A 28 -35.83 -27.81 17.86
CA LYS A 28 -35.37 -26.81 18.83
C LYS A 28 -34.20 -27.31 19.67
N SER A 29 -34.01 -28.63 19.71
CA SER A 29 -33.00 -29.30 20.50
C SER A 29 -31.69 -29.46 19.71
N LYS A 30 -30.56 -29.36 20.42
CA LYS A 30 -29.24 -29.73 19.89
C LYS A 30 -28.86 -31.16 20.22
N PHE A 31 -29.77 -31.93 20.82
CA PHE A 31 -29.52 -33.29 21.29
C PHE A 31 -28.92 -34.18 20.19
N LEU A 32 -29.58 -34.30 19.02
CA LEU A 32 -29.08 -35.14 17.91
C LEU A 32 -27.71 -34.70 17.37
N GLN A 33 -27.45 -33.39 17.38
CA GLN A 33 -26.14 -32.84 17.02
C GLN A 33 -25.08 -33.20 18.07
N ASN A 34 -25.44 -33.19 19.36
CA ASN A 34 -24.53 -33.51 20.47
C ASN A 34 -24.21 -35.01 20.56
N ILE A 35 -25.16 -35.88 20.24
CA ILE A 35 -24.96 -37.34 20.23
C ILE A 35 -24.48 -37.89 18.89
N GLY A 36 -24.14 -37.01 17.94
CA GLY A 36 -23.56 -37.38 16.64
C GLY A 36 -24.53 -38.02 15.64
N LEU A 37 -25.84 -38.03 15.92
CA LEU A 37 -26.87 -38.54 15.00
C LEU A 37 -27.26 -37.51 13.91
N GLN A 38 -26.91 -36.24 14.09
CA GLN A 38 -27.10 -35.19 13.08
C GLN A 38 -25.78 -34.46 12.83
N LEU A 39 -25.34 -34.46 11.57
CA LEU A 39 -24.16 -33.68 11.16
C LEU A 39 -24.42 -32.19 11.35
N ALA A 40 -23.52 -31.53 12.07
CA ALA A 40 -23.48 -30.08 12.13
C ALA A 40 -23.27 -29.52 10.71
N ALA A 41 -24.00 -28.45 10.34
CA ALA A 41 -23.73 -27.75 9.10
C ALA A 41 -22.22 -27.39 9.01
N PRO A 42 -21.56 -27.61 7.86
CA PRO A 42 -20.13 -27.39 7.73
C PRO A 42 -19.83 -25.92 8.01
N LYS A 43 -19.21 -25.62 9.16
CA LYS A 43 -18.63 -24.32 9.41
C LYS A 43 -17.45 -24.18 8.45
N ARG A 44 -17.47 -23.20 7.55
CA ARG A 44 -16.27 -22.82 6.78
C ARG A 44 -15.15 -22.65 7.80
N SER A 45 -14.12 -23.49 7.74
CA SER A 45 -13.13 -23.55 8.82
C SER A 45 -12.34 -22.23 8.81
N SER A 46 -12.18 -21.61 9.97
CA SER A 46 -11.33 -20.44 10.15
C SER A 46 -9.91 -20.67 9.64
N LYS A 47 -9.47 -21.94 9.61
CA LYS A 47 -8.20 -22.37 9.05
C LYS A 47 -8.05 -22.03 7.56
N ALA A 48 -9.02 -22.38 6.71
CA ALA A 48 -8.93 -22.09 5.28
C ALA A 48 -8.88 -20.59 4.98
N ILE A 49 -9.59 -19.77 5.77
CA ILE A 49 -9.56 -18.31 5.65
C ILE A 49 -8.19 -17.75 6.08
N ASN A 50 -7.64 -18.26 7.19
CA ASN A 50 -6.32 -17.87 7.66
C ASN A 50 -5.23 -18.27 6.68
N ASP A 51 -5.29 -19.48 6.12
CA ASP A 51 -4.31 -19.97 5.13
C ASP A 51 -4.33 -19.10 3.86
N ALA A 52 -5.52 -18.71 3.38
CA ALA A 52 -5.65 -17.76 2.26
C ALA A 52 -5.04 -16.39 2.58
N ARG A 53 -5.23 -15.89 3.80
CA ARG A 53 -4.66 -14.60 4.23
C ARG A 53 -3.13 -14.66 4.35
N VAL A 54 -2.57 -15.79 4.77
CA VAL A 54 -1.11 -15.99 4.83
C VAL A 54 -0.52 -15.93 3.42
N ILE A 55 -1.13 -16.61 2.45
CA ILE A 55 -0.67 -16.58 1.05
C ILE A 55 -0.69 -15.15 0.48
N GLU A 56 -1.77 -14.40 0.74
CA GLU A 56 -1.89 -13.00 0.31
C GLU A 56 -0.77 -12.13 0.91
N LEU A 57 -0.51 -12.27 2.21
CA LEU A 57 0.56 -11.54 2.90
C LEU A 57 1.95 -11.94 2.39
N GLU A 58 2.18 -13.22 2.08
CA GLU A 58 3.44 -13.68 1.50
C GLU A 58 3.70 -13.07 0.12
N ILE A 59 2.67 -12.94 -0.71
CA ILE A 59 2.74 -12.26 -2.02
C ILE A 59 3.05 -10.78 -1.83
N GLU A 60 2.35 -10.10 -0.92
CA GLU A 60 2.57 -8.67 -0.64
C GLU A 60 3.99 -8.40 -0.11
N VAL A 61 4.50 -9.27 0.77
CA VAL A 61 5.89 -9.19 1.26
C VAL A 61 6.90 -9.44 0.15
N ALA A 62 6.64 -10.39 -0.76
CA ALA A 62 7.52 -10.65 -1.89
C ALA A 62 7.56 -9.44 -2.85
N ALA A 63 6.40 -8.86 -3.19
CA ALA A 63 6.30 -7.65 -3.99
C ALA A 63 7.03 -6.47 -3.32
N GLY A 64 6.76 -6.22 -2.03
CA GLY A 64 7.42 -5.13 -1.30
C GLY A 64 8.94 -5.27 -1.17
N LYS A 65 9.48 -6.49 -1.17
CA LYS A 65 10.94 -6.72 -1.23
C LYS A 65 11.52 -6.38 -2.59
N GLN A 66 10.81 -6.73 -3.67
CA GLN A 66 11.22 -6.40 -5.04
C GLN A 66 11.21 -4.88 -5.23
N ASP A 67 10.11 -4.20 -4.87
CA ASP A 67 9.99 -2.74 -4.97
C ASP A 67 11.09 -2.03 -4.17
N LYS A 68 11.43 -2.55 -2.99
CA LYS A 68 12.51 -2.01 -2.17
C LYS A 68 13.87 -2.11 -2.85
N GLU A 69 14.17 -3.22 -3.53
CA GLU A 69 15.45 -3.36 -4.22
C GLU A 69 15.50 -2.44 -5.45
N GLU A 70 14.40 -2.36 -6.22
CA GLU A 70 14.30 -1.45 -7.37
C GLU A 70 14.50 0.02 -6.94
N LEU A 71 13.82 0.46 -5.86
CA LEU A 71 14.01 1.80 -5.30
C LEU A 71 15.45 2.06 -4.83
N LYS A 72 16.12 1.04 -4.32
CA LYS A 72 17.52 1.15 -3.88
C LYS A 72 18.46 1.30 -5.08
N ASP A 73 18.24 0.56 -6.15
CA ASP A 73 18.99 0.67 -7.40
C ASP A 73 18.78 2.05 -8.06
N GLU A 74 17.55 2.55 -8.07
CA GLU A 74 17.23 3.90 -8.54
C GLU A 74 17.92 4.98 -7.69
N MET A 75 17.90 4.83 -6.36
CA MET A 75 18.56 5.76 -5.45
C MET A 75 20.08 5.77 -5.66
N GLU A 76 20.72 4.62 -5.84
CA GLU A 76 22.15 4.53 -6.13
C GLU A 76 22.49 5.21 -7.46
N THR A 77 21.67 4.97 -8.49
CA THR A 77 21.80 5.60 -9.80
C THR A 77 21.67 7.12 -9.70
N LEU A 78 20.67 7.62 -8.97
CA LEU A 78 20.48 9.06 -8.74
C LEU A 78 21.66 9.66 -7.97
N LYS A 79 22.13 9.00 -6.92
CA LYS A 79 23.28 9.45 -6.14
C LYS A 79 24.52 9.63 -7.00
N LYS A 80 24.81 8.66 -7.88
CA LYS A 80 25.94 8.74 -8.82
C LYS A 80 25.78 9.91 -9.79
N LYS A 81 24.59 10.11 -10.36
CA LYS A 81 24.32 11.25 -11.27
C LYS A 81 24.47 12.60 -10.57
N VAL A 82 24.06 12.71 -9.32
CA VAL A 82 24.23 13.93 -8.52
C VAL A 82 25.71 14.20 -8.28
N GLU A 83 26.47 13.20 -7.86
CA GLU A 83 27.92 13.33 -7.65
C GLU A 83 28.66 13.74 -8.93
N GLU A 84 28.34 13.11 -10.07
CA GLU A 84 28.88 13.49 -11.38
C GLU A 84 28.52 14.93 -11.76
N SER A 85 27.26 15.33 -11.56
CA SER A 85 26.81 16.69 -11.84
C SER A 85 27.46 17.74 -10.93
N GLU A 86 27.69 17.41 -9.65
CA GLU A 86 28.37 18.31 -8.71
C GLU A 86 29.84 18.48 -9.08
N ASN A 87 30.51 17.39 -9.47
CA ASN A 87 31.89 17.42 -9.95
C ASN A 87 32.03 18.27 -11.22
N GLU A 88 31.12 18.12 -12.17
CA GLU A 88 31.12 18.93 -13.40
C GLU A 88 30.87 20.41 -13.08
N ARG A 89 29.94 20.71 -12.16
CA ARG A 89 29.69 22.08 -11.69
C ARG A 89 30.94 22.70 -11.04
N CYS A 90 31.68 21.93 -10.24
CA CYS A 90 32.94 22.40 -9.65
C CYS A 90 33.98 22.74 -10.72
N ARG A 91 34.16 21.89 -11.73
CA ARG A 91 35.08 22.16 -12.87
C ARG A 91 34.69 23.42 -13.64
N LEU A 92 33.40 23.58 -13.94
CA LEU A 92 32.91 24.77 -14.63
C LEU A 92 33.13 26.06 -13.83
N LEU A 93 32.99 26.00 -12.50
CA LEU A 93 33.30 27.14 -11.63
C LEU A 93 34.78 27.49 -11.65
N GLU A 94 35.67 26.49 -11.60
CA GLU A 94 37.12 26.69 -11.69
C GLU A 94 37.51 27.31 -13.04
N GLU A 95 36.97 26.80 -14.15
CA GLU A 95 37.20 27.35 -15.49
C GLU A 95 36.70 28.80 -15.60
N THR A 96 35.50 29.08 -15.06
CA THR A 96 34.95 30.43 -15.03
C THR A 96 35.84 31.40 -14.24
N GLU A 97 36.39 30.95 -13.11
CA GLU A 97 37.32 31.76 -12.32
C GLU A 97 38.62 32.04 -13.08
N GLN A 98 39.18 31.04 -13.77
CA GLN A 98 40.37 31.19 -14.59
C GLN A 98 40.15 32.16 -15.76
N LEU A 99 39.02 32.03 -16.47
CA LEU A 99 38.65 32.94 -17.56
C LEU A 99 38.49 34.37 -17.06
N LYS A 100 37.89 34.56 -15.88
CA LYS A 100 37.77 35.88 -15.27
C LYS A 100 39.13 36.50 -14.95
N LYS A 101 40.06 35.72 -14.38
CA LYS A 101 41.44 36.17 -14.13
C LYS A 101 42.15 36.57 -15.42
N ALA A 102 42.05 35.73 -16.47
CA ALA A 102 42.63 36.02 -17.77
C ALA A 102 42.03 37.29 -18.40
N GLN A 103 40.72 37.52 -18.23
CA GLN A 103 40.05 38.73 -18.69
C GLN A 103 40.56 39.98 -17.96
N ASP A 104 40.74 39.91 -16.64
CA ASP A 104 41.26 41.03 -15.84
C ASP A 104 42.72 41.36 -16.23
N GLU A 105 43.55 40.34 -16.47
CA GLU A 105 44.92 40.50 -16.96
C GLU A 105 44.97 41.13 -18.36
N LEU A 106 44.13 40.65 -19.28
CA LEU A 106 44.04 41.21 -20.63
C LEU A 106 43.60 42.69 -20.59
N LYS A 107 42.61 43.01 -19.76
CA LYS A 107 42.15 44.38 -19.59
C LYS A 107 43.26 45.28 -19.05
N LYS A 108 44.01 44.81 -18.04
CA LYS A 108 45.16 45.54 -17.51
C LYS A 108 46.24 45.78 -18.58
N ALA A 109 46.58 44.77 -19.36
CA ALA A 109 47.55 44.90 -20.46
C ALA A 109 47.07 45.88 -21.54
N GLN A 110 45.76 45.90 -21.83
CA GLN A 110 45.15 46.86 -22.75
C GLN A 110 45.24 48.29 -22.19
N ASP A 111 44.92 48.49 -20.91
CA ASP A 111 45.00 49.80 -20.25
C ASP A 111 46.44 50.33 -20.21
N GLU A 112 47.43 49.47 -19.93
CA GLU A 112 48.85 49.80 -19.98
C GLU A 112 49.31 50.19 -21.39
N THR A 113 48.86 49.45 -22.40
CA THR A 113 49.12 49.74 -23.82
C THR A 113 48.53 51.09 -24.23
N ASN A 114 47.28 51.37 -23.84
CA ASN A 114 46.63 52.64 -24.09
C ASN A 114 47.36 53.81 -23.40
N ALA A 115 47.75 53.63 -22.14
CA ALA A 115 48.52 54.62 -21.38
C ALA A 115 49.88 54.91 -22.04
N PHE A 116 50.55 53.88 -22.57
CA PHE A 116 51.79 54.03 -23.33
C PHE A 116 51.58 54.89 -24.59
N PHE A 117 50.55 54.60 -25.38
CA PHE A 117 50.24 55.38 -26.58
C PHE A 117 49.92 56.85 -26.24
N HIS A 118 49.11 57.10 -25.22
CA HIS A 118 48.85 58.47 -24.76
C HIS A 118 50.14 59.20 -24.38
N ARG A 119 51.09 58.54 -23.70
CA ARG A 119 52.37 59.15 -23.33
C ARG A 119 53.27 59.50 -24.54
N MET A 120 53.23 58.69 -25.59
CA MET A 120 54.03 58.90 -26.80
C MET A 120 53.49 60.03 -27.68
N PHE A 121 52.17 60.07 -27.88
CA PHE A 121 51.52 60.98 -28.83
C PHE A 121 50.98 62.27 -28.21
N SER A 122 51.04 62.46 -26.89
CA SER A 122 50.64 63.71 -26.23
C SER A 122 51.80 64.71 -26.02
N LYS A 123 52.96 64.49 -26.66
CA LYS A 123 54.17 65.33 -26.54
C LYS A 123 54.46 66.20 -27.78
N GLU A 124 53.54 66.21 -28.75
CA GLU A 124 53.53 67.09 -29.92
C GLU A 124 52.50 68.21 -29.73
#